data_AF-A0A7L0EVC5-F1
#
_entry.id   AF-A0A7L0EVC5-F1
#
_cell.length_a   1.000
_cell.length_b   1.000
_cell.length_c   1.000
_cell.angle_alpha   90.00
_cell.angle_beta   90.00
_cell.angle_gamma   90.00
#
_symmetry.space_group_name_H-M   'P 1'
#
loop_
_entity.id
_entity.type
_entity.pdbx_description
1 polymer ?
#
loop_
_entity_poly.entity_id
_entity_poly.type
_entity_poly.pdbx_seq_one_letter_code
_entity_poly.pdbx_strand_id
1 'polypeptide(L)'
;CFVCGHSGATITCWESSCNRSFHLPCAVEGECVTQFLPHYRSFCWEHRPQQAGEATADEGTTCLICMETVQHKTSYSTMVCPACQHAWFHRTCIQGQALYAGIFNFCCPLCRNKIMFQLEMEILGIQIPIRLSSWERSHTYAALYERHSRCDAHECLSPGGREQAQDEGPWQLLLCCSCAAEGTHRRCSGLDSWASWECSGC
;
A
#
# COMPACT_ATOMS: atom_id res chain seq x y z
N CYS A 1 -7.12 -21.87 26.62
CA CYS A 1 -6.14 -21.43 25.62
C CYS A 1 -4.94 -22.34 25.71
N PHE A 2 -4.55 -23.00 24.62
CA PHE A 2 -3.40 -23.89 24.65
C PHE A 2 -2.06 -23.13 24.74
N VAL A 3 -2.06 -21.83 24.46
CA VAL A 3 -0.86 -20.96 24.50
C VAL A 3 -0.61 -20.45 25.92
N CYS A 4 -1.56 -19.72 26.52
CA CYS A 4 -1.39 -19.10 27.84
C CYS A 4 -1.97 -19.90 29.02
N GLY A 5 -2.65 -21.03 28.76
CA GLY A 5 -3.27 -21.86 29.80
C GLY A 5 -4.59 -21.32 30.38
N HIS A 6 -4.92 -20.04 30.19
CA HIS A 6 -6.16 -19.46 30.72
C HIS A 6 -7.44 -19.91 29.97
N SER A 7 -8.58 -19.89 30.67
CA SER A 7 -9.90 -20.20 30.13
C SER A 7 -10.44 -19.09 29.20
N GLY A 8 -11.58 -19.34 28.53
CA GLY A 8 -12.25 -18.34 27.69
C GLY A 8 -11.69 -18.16 26.26
N ALA A 9 -10.85 -19.09 25.79
CA ALA A 9 -10.42 -19.11 24.40
C ALA A 9 -11.56 -19.60 23.49
N THR A 10 -11.99 -18.76 22.56
CA THR A 10 -13.13 -19.03 21.66
C THR A 10 -12.71 -19.39 20.24
N ILE A 11 -11.46 -19.13 19.84
CA ILE A 11 -10.96 -19.49 18.51
C ILE A 11 -10.47 -20.94 18.56
N THR A 12 -11.09 -21.81 17.76
CA THR A 12 -10.74 -23.22 17.66
C THR A 12 -9.98 -23.51 16.37
N CYS A 13 -9.09 -24.50 16.42
CA CYS A 13 -8.50 -25.05 15.22
C CYS A 13 -9.59 -25.64 14.31
N TRP A 14 -9.49 -25.41 13.01
CA TRP A 14 -10.44 -25.88 11.99
C TRP A 14 -10.31 -27.39 11.71
N GLU A 15 -9.13 -27.96 11.97
CA GLU A 15 -8.89 -29.40 11.79
C GLU A 15 -9.81 -30.23 12.71
N SER A 16 -10.50 -31.22 12.13
CA SER A 16 -11.64 -31.91 12.79
C SER A 16 -11.23 -32.71 14.01
N SER A 17 -9.98 -33.21 14.05
CA SER A 17 -9.43 -33.97 15.17
C SER A 17 -8.71 -33.09 16.20
N CYS A 18 -8.60 -31.78 15.97
CA CYS A 18 -7.82 -30.88 16.80
C CYS A 18 -8.68 -30.14 17.83
N ASN A 19 -8.49 -30.47 19.11
CA ASN A 19 -9.20 -29.81 20.21
C ASN A 19 -8.51 -28.53 20.72
N ARG A 20 -7.51 -28.00 19.99
CA ARG A 20 -6.77 -26.80 20.43
C ARG A 20 -7.61 -25.54 20.22
N SER A 21 -7.70 -24.72 21.26
CA SER A 21 -8.29 -23.39 21.22
C SER A 21 -7.35 -22.32 21.77
N PHE A 22 -7.41 -21.12 21.20
CA PHE A 22 -6.54 -20.01 21.56
C PHE A 22 -7.31 -18.68 21.62
N HIS A 23 -6.77 -17.72 22.39
CA HIS A 23 -7.26 -16.34 22.34
C HIS A 23 -6.67 -15.64 21.12
N LEU A 24 -7.39 -14.66 20.57
CA LEU A 24 -6.88 -13.86 19.45
C LEU A 24 -5.52 -13.19 19.75
N PRO A 25 -5.29 -12.59 20.93
CA PRO A 25 -3.98 -12.01 21.25
C PRO A 25 -2.86 -13.06 21.36
N CYS A 26 -3.20 -14.29 21.78
CA CYS A 26 -2.25 -15.39 21.88
C CYS A 26 -1.92 -16.03 20.52
N ALA A 27 -2.62 -15.67 19.45
CA ALA A 27 -2.41 -16.29 18.14
C ALA A 27 -0.99 -16.04 17.59
N VAL A 28 -0.41 -14.87 17.86
CA VAL A 28 0.94 -14.53 17.41
C VAL A 28 1.99 -15.34 18.16
N GLU A 29 1.90 -15.37 19.49
CA GLU A 29 2.82 -16.13 20.35
C GLU A 29 2.70 -17.64 20.12
N GLY A 30 1.49 -18.14 19.90
CA GLY A 30 1.23 -19.55 19.60
C GLY A 30 1.46 -19.94 18.14
N GLU A 31 2.02 -19.03 17.32
CA GLU A 31 2.20 -19.19 15.87
C GLU A 31 0.97 -19.76 15.14
N CYS A 32 -0.21 -19.32 15.57
CA CYS A 32 -1.49 -19.67 14.97
C CYS A 32 -1.77 -18.80 13.75
N VAL A 33 -2.57 -19.33 12.84
CA VAL A 33 -3.03 -18.62 11.64
C VAL A 33 -4.54 -18.46 11.71
N THR A 34 -5.03 -17.23 11.58
CA THR A 34 -6.45 -16.91 11.42
C THR A 34 -6.65 -16.29 10.04
N GLN A 35 -7.49 -16.91 9.22
CA GLN A 35 -7.82 -16.44 7.87
C GLN A 35 -9.01 -15.48 7.94
N PHE A 36 -8.86 -14.32 7.31
CA PHE A 36 -9.91 -13.30 7.23
C PHE A 36 -10.74 -13.40 5.93
N LEU A 37 -10.71 -14.58 5.31
CA LEU A 37 -11.48 -14.96 4.14
C LEU A 37 -12.85 -15.52 4.56
N PRO A 38 -13.84 -15.62 3.63
CA PRO A 38 -15.08 -16.33 3.90
C PRO A 38 -14.82 -17.70 4.52
N HIS A 39 -15.62 -18.08 5.52
CA HIS A 39 -15.46 -19.23 6.43
C HIS A 39 -14.53 -19.02 7.64
N TYR A 40 -13.81 -17.89 7.75
CA TYR A 40 -13.07 -17.45 8.94
C TYR A 40 -12.31 -18.55 9.68
N ARG A 41 -11.56 -19.37 8.94
CA ARG A 41 -10.89 -20.55 9.49
C ARG A 41 -9.68 -20.14 10.32
N SER A 42 -9.44 -20.90 11.38
CA SER A 42 -8.30 -20.69 12.26
C SER A 42 -7.57 -22.00 12.49
N PHE A 43 -6.24 -21.95 12.62
CA PHE A 43 -5.40 -23.12 12.71
C PHE A 43 -4.35 -22.93 13.82
N CYS A 44 -4.13 -23.98 14.60
CA CYS A 44 -3.02 -24.00 15.56
C CYS A 44 -1.67 -24.16 14.83
N TRP A 45 -0.56 -24.02 15.54
CA TRP A 45 0.79 -24.12 14.96
C TRP A 45 1.06 -25.40 14.16
N GLU A 46 0.39 -26.50 14.50
CA GLU A 46 0.57 -27.80 13.83
C GLU A 46 -0.24 -27.93 12.54
N HIS A 47 -1.45 -27.35 12.50
CA HIS A 47 -2.37 -27.45 11.38
C HIS A 47 -2.41 -26.19 10.51
N ARG A 48 -1.56 -25.21 10.80
CA ARG A 48 -1.51 -23.97 10.01
C ARG A 48 -1.09 -24.25 8.57
N PRO A 49 -1.61 -23.50 7.59
CA PRO A 49 -1.10 -23.57 6.24
C PRO A 49 0.36 -23.11 6.19
N GLN A 50 1.10 -23.69 5.25
CA GLN A 50 2.50 -23.38 4.96
C GLN A 50 2.63 -23.14 3.45
N GLN A 51 3.64 -22.36 3.05
CA GLN A 51 3.89 -22.12 1.63
C GLN A 51 4.29 -23.40 0.93
N ALA A 52 3.73 -23.62 -0.26
CA ALA A 52 4.01 -24.81 -1.05
C ALA A 52 5.46 -24.79 -1.55
N GLY A 53 6.21 -25.85 -1.26
CA GLY A 53 7.63 -25.94 -1.52
C GLY A 53 8.44 -25.21 -0.46
N GLU A 54 9.41 -25.90 0.15
CA GLU A 54 10.42 -25.27 1.00
C GLU A 54 11.31 -24.37 0.12
N ALA A 55 10.79 -23.19 -0.26
CA ALA A 55 11.63 -22.16 -0.83
C ALA A 55 12.75 -21.90 0.18
N THR A 56 13.97 -21.91 -0.31
CA THR A 56 15.16 -21.60 0.47
C THR A 56 15.69 -20.27 0.00
N ALA A 57 15.93 -19.38 0.96
CA ALA A 57 16.53 -18.10 0.70
C ALA A 57 18.04 -18.29 0.57
N ASP A 58 18.66 -17.66 -0.43
CA ASP A 58 20.11 -17.62 -0.54
C ASP A 58 20.73 -16.98 0.73
N GLU A 59 22.00 -17.31 1.01
CA GLU A 59 22.73 -16.72 2.13
C GLU A 59 22.71 -15.19 2.07
N GLY A 60 22.31 -14.57 3.18
CA GLY A 60 22.23 -13.11 3.27
C GLY A 60 20.99 -12.49 2.63
N THR A 61 20.01 -13.28 2.18
CA THR A 61 18.71 -12.75 1.74
C THR A 61 18.10 -11.85 2.82
N THR A 62 17.69 -10.65 2.43
CA THR A 62 17.07 -9.66 3.32
C THR A 62 15.59 -9.47 3.04
N CYS A 63 14.84 -9.08 4.07
CA CYS A 63 13.46 -8.64 3.93
C CYS A 63 13.41 -7.37 3.08
N LEU A 64 12.62 -7.33 2.01
CA LEU A 64 12.51 -6.15 1.14
C LEU A 64 11.85 -4.93 1.79
N ILE A 65 11.34 -5.05 3.02
CA ILE A 65 10.66 -3.98 3.75
C ILE A 65 11.58 -3.36 4.80
N CYS A 66 12.19 -4.15 5.68
CA CYS A 66 13.07 -3.64 6.74
C CYS A 66 14.57 -3.72 6.40
N MET A 67 14.94 -4.40 5.31
CA MET A 67 16.33 -4.65 4.89
C MET A 67 17.16 -5.49 5.88
N GLU A 68 16.53 -6.11 6.87
CA GLU A 68 17.18 -7.06 7.79
C GLU A 68 17.13 -8.49 7.22
N THR A 69 18.09 -9.34 7.62
CA THR A 69 18.18 -10.73 7.18
C THR A 69 16.95 -11.54 7.58
N VAL A 70 16.44 -12.36 6.66
CA VAL A 70 15.36 -13.31 6.95
C VAL A 70 15.92 -14.70 7.29
N GLN A 71 15.07 -15.58 7.79
CA GLN A 71 15.43 -16.99 7.94
C GLN A 71 15.64 -17.63 6.56
N HIS A 72 16.54 -18.62 6.50
CA HIS A 72 16.86 -19.34 5.27
C HIS A 72 15.68 -20.14 4.69
N LYS A 73 14.66 -20.45 5.50
CA LYS A 73 13.49 -21.21 5.08
C LYS A 73 12.22 -20.43 5.38
N THR A 74 11.19 -20.70 4.58
CA THR A 74 9.84 -20.26 4.89
C THR A 74 9.40 -20.85 6.24
N SER A 75 8.71 -20.03 7.04
CA SER A 75 8.29 -20.37 8.39
C SER A 75 7.07 -19.53 8.77
N TYR A 76 6.61 -19.62 10.03
CA TYR A 76 5.57 -18.71 10.50
C TYR A 76 6.03 -17.24 10.37
N SER A 77 7.29 -16.96 10.72
CA SER A 77 7.85 -15.61 10.74
C SER A 77 8.43 -15.14 9.42
N THR A 78 8.73 -16.05 8.49
CA THR A 78 9.40 -15.74 7.21
C THR A 78 8.59 -16.23 6.02
N MET A 79 8.29 -15.32 5.10
CA MET A 79 7.45 -15.58 3.92
C MET A 79 8.14 -15.15 2.64
N VAL A 80 7.77 -15.78 1.53
CA VAL A 80 8.24 -15.46 0.17
C VAL A 80 7.05 -15.17 -0.75
N CYS A 81 7.25 -14.32 -1.75
CA CYS A 81 6.25 -14.12 -2.79
C CYS A 81 6.07 -15.42 -3.61
N PRO A 82 4.84 -15.96 -3.71
CA PRO A 82 4.58 -17.21 -4.44
C PRO A 82 4.79 -17.06 -5.97
N ALA A 83 4.70 -15.83 -6.49
CA ALA A 83 4.78 -15.59 -7.93
C ALA A 83 6.22 -15.50 -8.44
N CYS A 84 7.09 -14.77 -7.72
CA CYS A 84 8.48 -14.61 -8.16
C CYS A 84 9.47 -15.45 -7.38
N GLN A 85 9.17 -15.91 -6.16
CA GLN A 85 10.07 -16.67 -5.28
C GLN A 85 11.39 -15.94 -4.88
N HIS A 86 11.56 -14.68 -5.28
CA HIS A 86 12.75 -13.87 -4.96
C HIS A 86 12.49 -12.77 -3.93
N ALA A 87 11.23 -12.49 -3.62
CA ALA A 87 10.85 -11.44 -2.69
C ALA A 87 10.50 -12.02 -1.31
N TRP A 88 11.34 -11.72 -0.31
CA TRP A 88 11.26 -12.29 1.03
C TRP A 88 10.86 -11.25 2.08
N PHE A 89 10.12 -11.69 3.10
CA PHE A 89 9.53 -10.82 4.10
C PHE A 89 9.46 -11.46 5.48
N HIS A 90 9.67 -10.64 6.51
CA HIS A 90 9.17 -10.95 7.84
C HIS A 90 7.65 -10.83 7.87
N ARG A 91 6.97 -11.76 8.56
CA ARG A 91 5.51 -11.77 8.76
C ARG A 91 5.01 -10.42 9.30
N THR A 92 5.71 -9.87 10.28
CA THR A 92 5.37 -8.58 10.90
C THR A 92 5.48 -7.43 9.90
N CYS A 93 6.54 -7.39 9.10
CA CYS A 93 6.74 -6.37 8.07
C CYS A 93 5.65 -6.44 7.00
N ILE A 94 5.35 -7.64 6.49
CA ILE A 94 4.35 -7.77 5.45
C ILE A 94 2.93 -7.52 5.98
N GLN A 95 2.65 -7.87 7.24
CA GLN A 95 1.40 -7.51 7.91
C GLN A 95 1.24 -6.00 8.03
N GLY A 96 2.29 -5.28 8.42
CA GLY A 96 2.30 -3.82 8.44
C GLY A 96 2.03 -3.21 7.06
N GLN A 97 2.71 -3.74 6.03
CA GLN A 97 2.51 -3.30 4.65
C GLN A 97 1.09 -3.56 4.14
N ALA A 98 0.49 -4.71 4.46
CA ALA A 98 -0.88 -5.04 4.11
C ALA A 98 -1.89 -4.08 4.75
N LEU A 99 -1.73 -3.81 6.05
CA LEU A 99 -2.55 -2.84 6.77
C LEU A 99 -2.42 -1.46 6.15
N TYR A 100 -1.20 -1.05 5.80
CA TYR A 100 -0.94 0.25 5.21
C TYR A 100 -1.60 0.37 3.81
N ALA A 101 -1.29 -0.57 2.91
CA ALA A 101 -1.63 -0.48 1.50
C ALA A 101 -3.11 -0.79 1.21
N GLY A 102 -3.72 -1.66 2.01
CA GLY A 102 -5.08 -2.16 1.76
C GLY A 102 -5.19 -3.02 0.49
N ILE A 103 -6.35 -3.65 0.30
CA ILE A 103 -6.56 -4.64 -0.77
C ILE A 103 -6.35 -4.09 -2.19
N PHE A 104 -6.49 -2.77 -2.39
CA PHE A 104 -6.34 -2.18 -3.72
C PHE A 104 -4.87 -2.05 -4.15
N ASN A 105 -3.97 -1.75 -3.22
CA ASN A 105 -2.57 -1.44 -3.53
C ASN A 105 -1.56 -2.48 -2.99
N PHE A 106 -2.03 -3.47 -2.23
CA PHE A 106 -1.16 -4.51 -1.71
C PHE A 106 -0.76 -5.52 -2.81
N CYS A 107 0.48 -5.43 -3.27
CA CYS A 107 1.08 -6.32 -4.27
C CYS A 107 2.52 -6.62 -3.91
N CYS A 108 3.13 -7.62 -4.55
CA CYS A 108 4.56 -7.88 -4.37
C CYS A 108 5.38 -6.65 -4.78
N PRO A 109 6.24 -6.08 -3.90
CA PRO A 109 7.06 -4.92 -4.23
C PRO A 109 8.03 -5.17 -5.40
N LEU A 110 8.46 -6.42 -5.59
CA LEU A 110 9.43 -6.80 -6.62
C LEU A 110 8.78 -7.05 -7.99
N CYS A 111 7.86 -8.02 -8.07
CA CYS A 111 7.27 -8.44 -9.36
C CYS A 111 5.90 -7.82 -9.66
N ARG A 112 5.36 -7.00 -8.75
CA ARG A 112 4.04 -6.36 -8.86
C ARG A 112 2.85 -7.32 -9.03
N ASN A 113 3.06 -8.63 -8.90
CA ASN A 113 1.96 -9.59 -8.89
C ASN A 113 1.05 -9.30 -7.70
N LYS A 114 -0.25 -9.11 -7.99
CA LYS A 114 -1.28 -8.83 -7.00
C LYS A 114 -2.07 -10.10 -6.64
N ILE A 115 -2.56 -10.83 -7.65
CA ILE A 115 -3.53 -11.91 -7.46
C ILE A 115 -2.96 -13.06 -6.61
N MET A 116 -1.84 -13.67 -7.06
CA MET A 116 -1.23 -14.80 -6.35
C MET A 116 -0.66 -14.35 -5.01
N PHE A 117 -0.09 -13.14 -4.98
CA PHE A 117 0.48 -12.58 -3.78
C PHE A 117 -0.57 -12.36 -2.69
N GLN A 118 -1.67 -11.70 -2.99
CA GLN A 118 -2.75 -11.44 -2.04
C GLN A 118 -3.35 -12.75 -1.51
N LEU A 119 -3.71 -13.66 -2.41
CA LEU A 119 -4.33 -14.94 -2.04
C LEU A 119 -3.45 -15.73 -1.07
N GLU A 120 -2.16 -15.86 -1.38
CA GLU A 120 -1.21 -16.60 -0.52
C GLU A 120 -1.05 -15.91 0.84
N MET A 121 -0.85 -14.58 0.86
CA MET A 121 -0.70 -13.84 2.11
C MET A 121 -1.95 -13.98 3.00
N GLU A 122 -3.16 -13.94 2.41
CA GLU A 122 -4.42 -14.15 3.15
C GLU A 122 -4.55 -15.59 3.68
N ILE A 123 -4.19 -16.60 2.88
CA ILE A 123 -4.19 -18.00 3.31
C ILE A 123 -3.25 -18.18 4.51
N LEU A 124 -2.09 -17.54 4.49
CA LEU A 124 -1.12 -17.56 5.60
C LEU A 124 -1.53 -16.68 6.80
N GLY A 125 -2.70 -16.01 6.73
CA GLY A 125 -3.26 -15.21 7.81
C GLY A 125 -2.72 -13.79 7.92
N ILE A 126 -2.24 -13.21 6.82
CA ILE A 126 -1.99 -11.77 6.72
C ILE A 126 -3.33 -11.07 6.53
N GLN A 127 -3.67 -10.17 7.44
CA GLN A 127 -4.89 -9.39 7.34
C GLN A 127 -4.73 -8.29 6.29
N ILE A 128 -5.55 -8.32 5.24
CA ILE A 128 -5.60 -7.28 4.21
C ILE A 128 -6.95 -6.55 4.29
N PRO A 129 -6.99 -5.31 4.80
CA PRO A 129 -8.25 -4.59 4.94
C PRO A 129 -8.81 -4.12 3.59
N ILE A 130 -10.13 -4.22 3.42
CA ILE A 130 -10.85 -3.61 2.29
C ILE A 130 -10.96 -2.10 2.55
N ARG A 131 -9.90 -1.38 2.21
CA ARG A 131 -9.84 0.09 2.30
C ARG A 131 -8.85 0.64 1.28
N LEU A 132 -9.05 1.91 0.92
CA LEU A 132 -8.01 2.70 0.26
C LEU A 132 -6.76 2.74 1.13
N SER A 133 -5.62 2.84 0.47
CA SER A 133 -4.33 2.90 1.16
C SER A 133 -4.26 4.10 2.10
N SER A 134 -3.48 3.99 3.18
CA SER A 134 -3.48 5.07 4.17
C SER A 134 -2.91 6.39 3.64
N TRP A 135 -2.09 6.37 2.58
CA TRP A 135 -1.65 7.59 1.87
C TRP A 135 -2.73 8.22 0.97
N GLU A 136 -3.65 7.44 0.39
CA GLU A 136 -4.81 8.02 -0.31
C GLU A 136 -5.82 8.62 0.68
N ARG A 137 -5.86 8.08 1.89
CA ARG A 137 -6.67 8.62 3.00
C ARG A 137 -6.03 9.83 3.69
N SER A 138 -4.72 9.98 3.57
CA SER A 138 -3.96 11.07 4.15
C SER A 138 -3.86 12.18 3.11
N HIS A 139 -4.34 13.38 3.43
CA HIS A 139 -4.17 14.56 2.57
C HIS A 139 -2.68 14.98 2.39
N THR A 140 -1.71 14.16 2.80
CA THR A 140 -0.26 14.37 2.61
C THR A 140 0.12 14.59 1.14
N TYR A 141 -0.65 14.05 0.20
CA TYR A 141 -0.43 14.26 -1.23
C TYR A 141 -1.44 15.23 -1.86
N ALA A 142 -2.33 15.85 -1.09
CA ALA A 142 -3.29 16.84 -1.62
C ALA A 142 -2.56 17.99 -2.32
N ALA A 143 -1.41 18.42 -1.77
CA ALA A 143 -0.54 19.43 -2.39
C ALA A 143 0.06 19.00 -3.75
N LEU A 144 0.18 17.70 -4.03
CA LEU A 144 0.61 17.23 -5.37
C LEU A 144 -0.53 17.26 -6.40
N TYR A 145 -1.78 17.26 -5.94
CA TYR A 145 -2.96 17.38 -6.80
C TYR A 145 -3.47 18.82 -6.91
N GLU A 146 -2.96 19.72 -6.07
CA GLU A 146 -3.28 21.14 -6.13
C GLU A 146 -2.52 21.77 -7.31
N ARG A 147 -3.21 21.77 -8.45
CA ARG A 147 -2.72 22.41 -9.65
C ARG A 147 -2.56 23.90 -9.38
N HIS A 148 -1.42 24.48 -9.77
CA HIS A 148 -1.21 25.92 -9.69
C HIS A 148 -2.40 26.66 -10.31
N SER A 149 -2.97 27.61 -9.58
CA SER A 149 -4.27 28.23 -9.89
C SER A 149 -4.23 29.77 -9.85
N ARG A 150 -3.04 30.36 -9.77
CA ARG A 150 -2.83 31.81 -9.67
C ARG A 150 -2.13 32.35 -10.93
N CYS A 151 -2.37 33.62 -11.23
CA CYS A 151 -1.62 34.34 -12.25
C CYS A 151 -0.39 35.04 -11.66
N ASP A 152 0.79 34.63 -12.13
CA ASP A 152 2.13 35.11 -11.74
C ASP A 152 2.66 36.23 -12.65
N ALA A 153 1.90 36.65 -13.66
CA ALA A 153 2.27 37.79 -14.50
C ALA A 153 2.57 39.03 -13.65
N HIS A 154 3.63 39.78 -13.99
CA HIS A 154 4.01 40.99 -13.26
C HIS A 154 2.80 41.94 -13.08
N GLU A 155 2.08 42.20 -14.16
CA GLU A 155 0.82 42.94 -14.17
C GLU A 155 -0.34 42.00 -14.55
N CYS A 156 -1.31 41.82 -13.64
CA CYS A 156 -2.50 41.01 -13.90
C CYS A 156 -3.64 41.90 -14.38
N LEU A 157 -4.17 41.60 -15.57
CA LEU A 157 -5.25 42.36 -16.21
C LEU A 157 -6.65 41.82 -15.90
N SER A 158 -6.75 40.70 -15.17
CA SER A 158 -8.01 40.03 -14.89
C SER A 158 -8.89 40.86 -13.93
N PRO A 159 -10.14 41.19 -14.29
CA PRO A 159 -11.09 41.85 -13.39
C PRO A 159 -11.41 41.03 -12.14
N GLY A 160 -11.33 39.70 -12.24
CA GLY A 160 -11.55 38.76 -11.13
C GLY A 160 -10.35 38.61 -10.20
N GLY A 161 -9.24 39.31 -10.48
CA GLY A 161 -7.99 39.15 -9.75
C GLY A 161 -7.20 37.91 -10.19
N ARG A 162 -6.12 37.64 -9.46
CA ARG A 162 -5.10 36.64 -9.86
C ARG A 162 -5.54 35.20 -9.65
N GLU A 163 -6.47 34.96 -8.73
CA GLU A 163 -6.92 33.62 -8.30
C GLU A 163 -8.13 33.13 -9.10
N GLN A 164 -8.79 34.01 -9.87
CA GLN A 164 -9.93 33.64 -10.71
C GLN A 164 -9.44 33.30 -12.12
N ALA A 165 -9.80 32.11 -12.59
CA ALA A 165 -9.56 31.65 -13.94
C ALA A 165 -10.87 31.16 -14.57
N GLN A 166 -11.02 31.38 -15.87
CA GLN A 166 -12.10 30.82 -16.66
C GLN A 166 -11.67 29.46 -17.24
N ASP A 167 -12.63 28.56 -17.47
CA ASP A 167 -12.35 27.29 -18.15
C ASP A 167 -11.86 27.53 -19.58
N GLU A 168 -12.49 28.47 -20.29
CA GLU A 168 -12.12 28.92 -21.63
C GLU A 168 -12.26 30.44 -21.77
N GLY A 169 -11.41 31.03 -22.62
CA GLY A 169 -11.48 32.47 -22.94
C GLY A 169 -10.22 33.26 -22.55
N PRO A 170 -10.31 34.60 -22.54
CA PRO A 170 -9.14 35.47 -22.32
C PRO A 170 -8.53 35.35 -20.92
N TRP A 171 -9.32 34.88 -19.95
CA TRP A 171 -8.93 34.69 -18.55
C TRP A 171 -8.72 33.22 -18.19
N GLN A 172 -8.53 32.36 -19.19
CA GLN A 172 -8.05 31.00 -18.94
C GLN A 172 -6.62 31.07 -18.40
N LEU A 173 -6.35 30.30 -17.35
CA LEU A 173 -5.02 30.15 -16.78
C LEU A 173 -4.21 29.12 -17.59
N LEU A 174 -3.08 29.57 -18.13
CA LEU A 174 -2.09 28.73 -18.80
C LEU A 174 -0.97 28.44 -17.81
N LEU A 175 -0.60 27.17 -17.68
CA LEU A 175 0.56 26.77 -16.88
C LEU A 175 1.80 26.66 -17.75
N CYS A 176 2.95 26.93 -17.15
CA CYS A 176 4.24 26.79 -17.83
C CYS A 176 4.37 25.35 -18.33
N CYS A 177 4.63 25.15 -19.62
CA CYS A 177 4.75 23.82 -20.22
C CYS A 177 5.94 23.02 -19.66
N SER A 178 6.94 23.69 -19.11
CA SER A 178 8.20 23.09 -18.65
C SER A 178 8.16 22.71 -17.17
N CYS A 179 7.57 23.53 -16.30
CA CYS A 179 7.57 23.28 -14.85
C CYS A 179 6.19 23.13 -14.21
N ALA A 180 5.12 23.62 -14.87
CA ALA A 180 3.77 23.74 -14.32
C ALA A 180 3.66 24.43 -12.94
N ALA A 181 4.74 25.05 -12.46
CA ALA A 181 4.85 25.67 -11.14
C ALA A 181 4.40 27.13 -11.12
N GLU A 182 4.44 27.79 -12.27
CA GLU A 182 3.89 29.13 -12.49
C GLU A 182 2.71 29.08 -13.46
N GLY A 183 1.82 30.06 -13.36
CA GLY A 183 0.66 30.25 -14.22
C GLY A 183 0.50 31.68 -14.69
N THR A 184 -0.10 31.88 -15.87
CA THR A 184 -0.49 33.21 -16.35
C THR A 184 -1.85 33.16 -17.02
N HIS A 185 -2.64 34.22 -16.91
CA HIS A 185 -3.82 34.33 -17.75
C HIS A 185 -3.39 34.54 -19.21
N ARG A 186 -4.12 33.94 -20.14
CA ARG A 186 -3.85 34.07 -21.58
C ARG A 186 -3.65 35.53 -22.04
N ARG A 187 -4.48 36.46 -21.55
CA ARG A 187 -4.31 37.90 -21.84
C ARG A 187 -3.13 38.56 -21.14
N CYS A 188 -2.72 38.07 -19.98
CA CYS A 188 -1.58 38.62 -19.24
C CYS A 188 -0.24 38.24 -19.88
N SER A 189 -0.18 37.14 -20.65
CA SER A 189 0.99 36.76 -21.45
C SER A 189 0.96 37.25 -22.90
N GLY A 190 -0.11 37.93 -23.33
CA GLY A 190 -0.22 38.44 -24.69
C GLY A 190 -0.31 37.35 -25.77
N LEU A 191 -0.78 36.14 -25.42
CA LEU A 191 -0.82 35.01 -26.34
C LEU A 191 -2.16 34.92 -27.10
N ASP A 192 -2.10 34.78 -28.42
CA ASP A 192 -3.24 34.56 -29.30
C ASP A 192 -3.63 33.06 -29.37
N SER A 193 -4.33 32.63 -28.33
CA SER A 193 -5.22 31.45 -28.24
C SER A 193 -4.67 30.01 -28.35
N TRP A 194 -3.49 29.74 -28.92
CA TRP A 194 -2.98 28.35 -29.07
C TRP A 194 -1.48 28.15 -28.78
N ALA A 195 -0.78 29.18 -28.33
CA ALA A 195 0.64 29.06 -28.00
C ALA A 195 0.83 28.42 -26.62
N SER A 196 1.78 27.48 -26.53
CA SER A 196 2.33 27.04 -25.24
C SER A 196 3.00 28.23 -24.55
N TRP A 197 2.75 28.38 -23.26
CA TRP A 197 3.40 29.40 -22.45
C TRP A 197 4.52 28.78 -21.61
N GLU A 198 5.65 29.46 -21.53
CA GLU A 198 6.80 29.12 -20.70
C GLU A 198 7.15 30.33 -19.84
N CYS A 199 7.40 30.10 -18.54
CA CYS A 199 7.80 31.17 -17.64
C CYS A 199 9.28 31.51 -17.81
N SER A 200 9.69 32.71 -17.38
CA SER A 200 11.09 33.17 -17.52
C SER A 200 12.10 32.42 -16.65
N GLY A 201 11.62 31.58 -15.72
CA GLY A 201 12.47 30.77 -14.83
C GLY A 201 12.86 29.40 -15.39
N CYS A 202 12.32 29.00 -16.55
CA CYS A 202 12.68 27.80 -17.29
C CYS A 202 13.63 28.13 -18.44
#